data_AF-A0A838GJ96-F1
#
_entry.id   AF-A0A838GJ96-F1
#
_cell.length_a   1.000
_cell.length_b   1.000
_cell.length_c   1.000
_cell.angle_alpha   90.00
_cell.angle_beta   90.00
_cell.angle_gamma   90.00
#
_symmetry.space_group_name_H-M   'P 1'
#
loop_
_entity.id
_entity.type
_entity.pdbx_description
1 polymer ?
#
loop_
_entity_poly.entity_id
_entity_poly.type
_entity_poly.pdbx_seq_one_letter_code
_entity_poly.pdbx_strand_id
1 'polypeptide(L)'
;MPEALNPVGGSVNLGRIRLRTPGLQGTAEIHQPATSGSRSAAQSTSDLDEALRNEGVRAAETIELRNTREVPTGGAGTRSTSYGKPAIELDVPAPGEKWGQVVLAIDESGVVTWNFPVATTGQTGATRGGTGGVQTYVIRRYVPETPAAPGSRGIVGAIGKKVLKVLVFPLVEDVAGEVGDYFAHRWEQKKRPYRVRAFGPDDYQTPDADIIDGGGWERLSSGRSLLLVHGTFSRAHTGFGGFERETIAELHRRYEGRVFAFDHFTLSEDPRQNVDWLLGAIPDGTSLDLDVLCHSRGGLVSRVLAERQAELSLGSRSLRVDKVVFAATPNGGTILADAEHHGALIDSVTNLLQFVPDNGVTEVLETVITVAKHIAVGAAKGLEGLESMRPGGPFIKALNAGPKGDTAYFALASNFEPTNHGWQVFAKDRLMDALFNKENDLVVPTGGVHEANDSGCFPIADPLVFARADGIGHSDFFRKREAVDKILAWLQP
;
A
#
# COMPACT_ATOMS: atom_id res chain seq x y z
N MET A 1 14.82 20.23 -27.10
CA MET A 1 16.05 20.95 -26.69
C MET A 1 16.01 21.06 -25.18
N PRO A 2 17.06 20.65 -24.46
CA PRO A 2 17.12 20.81 -23.01
C PRO A 2 17.14 22.31 -22.62
N GLU A 3 16.35 22.66 -21.61
CA GLU A 3 16.28 24.00 -21.02
C GLU A 3 17.05 24.03 -19.69
N ALA A 4 17.73 25.14 -19.40
CA ALA A 4 18.45 25.29 -18.13
C ALA A 4 17.47 25.49 -16.96
N LEU A 5 17.71 24.80 -15.84
CA LEU A 5 16.97 25.03 -14.60
C LEU A 5 17.31 26.40 -13.99
N ASN A 6 16.38 26.93 -13.21
CA ASN A 6 16.51 28.26 -12.62
C ASN A 6 16.59 28.16 -11.08
N PRO A 7 17.82 28.08 -10.51
CA PRO A 7 18.01 27.90 -9.07
C PRO A 7 17.61 29.12 -8.23
N VAL A 8 17.40 30.29 -8.83
CA VAL A 8 16.88 31.47 -8.13
C VAL A 8 15.35 31.53 -8.12
N GLY A 9 14.68 30.44 -8.54
CA GLY A 9 13.22 30.30 -8.44
C GLY A 9 12.43 30.94 -9.57
N GLY A 10 13.08 31.37 -10.65
CA GLY A 10 12.39 31.78 -11.88
C GLY A 10 11.73 30.58 -12.57
N SER A 11 10.70 30.86 -13.35
CA SER A 11 9.97 29.83 -14.09
C SER A 11 10.66 29.48 -15.40
N VAL A 12 10.78 28.18 -15.69
CA VAL A 12 11.24 27.63 -16.97
C VAL A 12 10.04 27.05 -17.71
N ASN A 13 9.84 27.43 -18.97
CA ASN A 13 8.73 26.93 -19.78
C ASN A 13 9.18 25.71 -20.59
N LEU A 14 8.47 24.60 -20.45
CA LEU A 14 8.67 23.35 -21.17
C LEU A 14 7.41 23.07 -22.00
N GLY A 15 7.29 23.74 -23.15
CA GLY A 15 6.05 23.72 -23.93
C GLY A 15 4.90 24.39 -23.17
N ARG A 16 3.84 23.63 -22.85
CA ARG A 16 2.69 24.11 -22.06
C ARG A 16 2.84 23.94 -20.55
N ILE A 17 3.92 23.27 -20.12
CA ILE A 17 4.25 23.06 -18.72
C ILE A 17 5.19 24.16 -18.25
N ARG A 18 5.01 24.61 -17.01
CA ARG A 18 5.92 25.53 -16.36
C ARG A 18 6.55 24.89 -15.13
N LEU A 19 7.86 25.00 -15.03
CA LEU A 19 8.69 24.37 -14.00
C LEU A 19 9.42 25.44 -13.18
N ARG A 20 9.32 25.41 -11.86
CA ARG A 20 10.12 26.25 -10.94
C ARG A 20 10.97 25.34 -10.06
N THR A 21 12.27 25.63 -10.01
CA THR A 21 13.29 24.75 -9.42
C THR A 21 14.22 25.51 -8.47
N PRO A 22 13.68 26.24 -7.48
CA PRO A 22 14.52 27.03 -6.58
C PRO A 22 15.52 26.13 -5.85
N GLY A 23 16.79 26.53 -5.88
CA GLY A 23 17.90 25.77 -5.30
C GLY A 23 18.32 24.54 -6.08
N LEU A 24 17.82 24.32 -7.30
CA LEU A 24 18.25 23.21 -8.16
C LEU A 24 18.89 23.75 -9.44
N GLN A 25 20.15 23.41 -9.65
CA GLN A 25 20.83 23.60 -10.92
C GLN A 25 20.74 22.32 -11.75
N GLY A 26 20.73 22.43 -13.08
CA GLY A 26 20.67 21.30 -14.00
C GLY A 26 20.00 21.68 -15.31
N THR A 27 19.53 20.69 -16.05
CA THR A 27 18.73 20.88 -17.28
C THR A 27 17.45 20.05 -17.25
N ALA A 28 16.39 20.56 -17.87
CA ALA A 28 15.13 19.85 -18.06
C ALA A 28 14.85 19.62 -19.55
N GLU A 29 14.32 18.46 -19.89
CA GLU A 29 13.85 18.14 -21.24
C GLU A 29 12.46 17.51 -21.15
N ILE A 30 11.55 17.95 -22.03
CA ILE A 30 10.20 17.40 -22.12
C ILE A 30 10.09 16.45 -23.30
N HIS A 31 9.54 15.27 -23.05
CA HIS A 31 9.30 14.22 -24.02
C HIS A 31 7.81 14.01 -24.16
N GLN A 32 7.33 14.13 -25.41
CA GLN A 32 5.96 13.77 -25.76
C GLN A 32 5.79 12.25 -25.69
N PRO A 33 4.56 11.73 -25.49
CA PRO A 33 4.31 10.29 -25.46
C PRO A 33 4.82 9.64 -26.74
N ALA A 34 5.54 8.51 -26.63
CA ALA A 34 5.96 7.76 -27.80
C ALA A 34 4.74 7.38 -28.64
N THR A 35 4.80 7.69 -29.95
CA THR A 35 4.02 6.95 -30.93
C THR A 35 4.53 5.52 -30.99
N SER A 36 3.62 4.56 -31.20
CA SER A 36 3.95 3.13 -31.27
C SER A 36 5.12 2.90 -32.23
N GLY A 37 6.19 2.28 -31.73
CA GLY A 37 7.41 1.98 -32.50
C GLY A 37 8.60 2.91 -32.30
N SER A 38 8.46 4.02 -31.55
CA SER A 38 9.62 4.79 -31.10
C SER A 38 10.14 4.26 -29.76
N ARG A 39 11.47 4.06 -29.63
CA ARG A 39 12.10 3.88 -28.30
C ARG A 39 12.09 5.23 -27.58
N SER A 40 10.95 5.67 -27.04
CA SER A 40 11.04 6.60 -25.92
C SER A 40 11.80 5.89 -24.81
N ALA A 41 12.78 6.56 -24.21
CA ALA A 41 13.58 6.03 -23.12
C ALA A 41 12.69 5.24 -22.15
N ALA A 42 12.91 3.93 -22.05
CA ALA A 42 12.17 3.06 -21.13
C ALA A 42 12.50 3.53 -19.70
N GLN A 43 11.66 4.41 -19.17
CA GLN A 43 11.80 5.11 -17.89
C GLN A 43 10.80 4.55 -16.86
N SER A 44 10.41 3.28 -16.98
CA SER A 44 9.56 2.51 -16.06
C SER A 44 9.87 1.03 -16.23
N THR A 45 9.54 0.21 -15.23
CA THR A 45 9.51 -1.26 -15.36
C THR A 45 8.32 -1.73 -16.18
N SER A 46 8.40 -2.96 -16.70
CA SER A 46 7.30 -3.65 -17.36
C SER A 46 6.03 -3.64 -16.51
N ASP A 47 6.17 -3.88 -15.21
CA ASP A 47 5.06 -4.09 -14.28
C ASP A 47 4.31 -2.79 -13.99
N LEU A 48 5.03 -1.67 -13.82
CA LEU A 48 4.42 -0.35 -13.69
C LEU A 48 3.71 0.08 -14.98
N ASP A 49 4.33 -0.14 -16.13
CA ASP A 49 3.69 0.19 -17.41
C ASP A 49 2.45 -0.68 -17.66
N GLU A 50 2.48 -1.94 -17.26
CA GLU A 50 1.34 -2.84 -17.32
C GLU A 50 0.21 -2.41 -16.37
N ALA A 51 0.51 -2.15 -15.10
CA ALA A 51 -0.47 -1.68 -14.13
C ALA A 51 -1.12 -0.36 -14.58
N LEU A 52 -0.35 0.59 -15.09
CA LEU A 52 -0.88 1.84 -15.65
C LEU A 52 -1.85 1.57 -16.82
N ARG A 53 -1.50 0.67 -17.75
CA ARG A 53 -2.39 0.29 -18.85
C ARG A 53 -3.67 -0.39 -18.37
N ASN A 54 -3.55 -1.34 -17.44
CA ASN A 54 -4.69 -2.08 -16.89
C ASN A 54 -5.67 -1.15 -16.17
N GLU A 55 -5.15 -0.07 -15.61
CA GLU A 55 -5.88 0.98 -14.93
C GLU A 55 -6.32 2.13 -15.86
N GLY A 56 -6.10 2.03 -17.17
CA GLY A 56 -6.50 3.09 -18.12
C GLY A 56 -5.76 4.41 -17.91
N VAL A 57 -4.60 4.38 -17.27
CA VAL A 57 -3.73 5.53 -17.05
C VAL A 57 -2.73 5.63 -18.20
N ARG A 58 -2.56 6.85 -18.73
CA ARG A 58 -1.58 7.13 -19.80
C ARG A 58 -0.68 8.30 -19.41
N ALA A 59 0.58 8.25 -19.82
CA ALA A 59 1.47 9.39 -19.73
C ALA A 59 1.08 10.44 -20.78
N ALA A 60 0.78 11.66 -20.33
CA ALA A 60 0.52 12.80 -21.21
C ALA A 60 1.82 13.51 -21.60
N GLU A 61 2.75 13.65 -20.66
CA GLU A 61 4.05 14.32 -20.82
C GLU A 61 5.05 13.64 -19.89
N THR A 62 6.32 13.55 -20.28
CA THR A 62 7.41 13.10 -19.41
C THR A 62 8.53 14.13 -19.39
N ILE A 63 8.88 14.60 -18.20
CA ILE A 63 9.95 15.59 -17.99
C ILE A 63 11.15 14.88 -17.40
N GLU A 64 12.30 15.03 -18.04
CA GLU A 64 13.55 14.48 -17.58
C GLU A 64 14.48 15.59 -17.09
N LEU A 65 14.92 15.47 -15.85
CA LEU A 65 15.86 16.36 -15.19
C LEU A 65 17.23 15.67 -15.13
N ARG A 66 18.25 16.36 -15.62
CA ARG A 66 19.63 15.83 -15.78
C ARG A 66 20.64 16.77 -15.14
N ASN A 67 21.77 16.20 -14.74
CA ASN A 67 22.90 16.91 -14.15
C ASN A 67 22.46 17.81 -12.99
N THR A 68 21.53 17.29 -12.18
CA THR A 68 20.91 18.01 -11.08
C THR A 68 21.90 18.17 -9.93
N ARG A 69 21.96 19.37 -9.36
CA ARG A 69 22.76 19.68 -8.17
C ARG A 69 22.04 20.67 -7.27
N GLU A 70 22.04 20.41 -5.97
CA GLU A 70 21.53 21.38 -5.00
C GLU A 70 22.49 22.57 -4.86
N VAL A 71 21.91 23.77 -4.91
CA VAL A 71 22.61 25.05 -4.77
C VAL A 71 21.77 25.99 -3.87
N PRO A 72 22.38 27.00 -3.21
CA PRO A 72 21.62 27.96 -2.40
C PRO A 72 20.51 28.65 -3.21
N THR A 73 19.32 28.80 -2.61
CA THR A 73 18.10 29.35 -3.25
C THR A 73 18.15 30.87 -3.47
N GLY A 74 19.20 31.56 -2.99
CA GLY A 74 19.40 32.99 -3.21
C GLY A 74 18.31 33.91 -2.63
N GLY A 75 17.49 33.44 -1.68
CA GLY A 75 16.42 34.22 -1.03
C GLY A 75 15.06 34.22 -1.77
N ALA A 76 14.87 33.38 -2.79
CA ALA A 76 13.58 33.22 -3.43
C ALA A 76 12.52 32.65 -2.47
N GLY A 77 11.29 33.16 -2.51
CA GLY A 77 10.16 32.52 -1.83
C GLY A 77 9.89 31.16 -2.46
N THR A 78 10.06 30.09 -1.69
CA THR A 78 9.89 28.71 -2.15
C THR A 78 8.68 28.07 -1.50
N ARG A 79 7.81 27.41 -2.27
CA ARG A 79 6.89 26.44 -1.67
C ARG A 79 7.70 25.31 -1.05
N SER A 80 7.20 24.80 0.07
CA SER A 80 7.67 23.55 0.65
C SER A 80 6.66 22.45 0.37
N THR A 81 7.11 21.20 0.41
CA THR A 81 6.20 20.05 0.50
C THR A 81 5.32 20.16 1.76
N SER A 82 4.30 19.31 1.88
CA SER A 82 3.50 19.17 3.11
C SER A 82 4.34 18.87 4.37
N TYR A 83 5.57 18.41 4.18
CA TYR A 83 6.54 18.09 5.23
C TYR A 83 7.58 19.20 5.47
N GLY A 84 7.37 20.40 4.93
CA GLY A 84 8.29 21.53 5.10
C GLY A 84 9.62 21.39 4.36
N LYS A 85 9.76 20.42 3.43
CA LYS A 85 10.98 20.19 2.67
C LYS A 85 11.02 21.06 1.41
N PRO A 86 12.22 21.43 0.89
CA PRO A 86 12.34 22.14 -0.38
C PRO A 86 11.64 21.39 -1.53
N ALA A 87 11.06 22.13 -2.46
CA ALA A 87 10.26 21.55 -3.54
C ALA A 87 10.59 22.10 -4.93
N ILE A 88 10.30 21.27 -5.92
CA ILE A 88 10.10 21.60 -7.32
C ILE A 88 8.62 21.92 -7.49
N GLU A 89 8.28 23.05 -8.10
CA GLU A 89 6.89 23.38 -8.44
C GLU A 89 6.67 23.10 -9.93
N LEU A 90 5.60 22.38 -10.24
CA LEU A 90 5.25 21.98 -11.59
C LEU A 90 3.82 22.42 -11.88
N ASP A 91 3.67 23.36 -12.81
CA ASP A 91 2.39 23.85 -13.31
C ASP A 91 2.07 23.12 -14.63
N VAL A 92 0.98 22.34 -14.63
CA VAL A 92 0.55 21.51 -15.75
C VAL A 92 -0.84 21.97 -16.21
N PRO A 93 -1.12 22.05 -17.53
CA PRO A 93 -2.48 22.27 -18.01
C PRO A 93 -3.45 21.22 -17.46
N ALA A 94 -4.61 21.66 -16.98
CA ALA A 94 -5.65 20.77 -16.49
C ALA A 94 -6.07 19.78 -17.60
N PRO A 95 -6.35 18.51 -17.26
CA PRO A 95 -6.63 17.45 -18.25
C PRO A 95 -8.03 17.54 -18.88
N GLY A 96 -8.88 18.48 -18.41
CA GLY A 96 -10.29 18.63 -18.78
C GLY A 96 -11.25 17.88 -17.85
N GLU A 97 -12.54 18.16 -17.95
CA GLU A 97 -13.57 17.70 -16.99
C GLU A 97 -13.74 16.19 -16.92
N LYS A 98 -13.43 15.48 -18.01
CA LYS A 98 -13.58 14.01 -18.11
C LYS A 98 -12.32 13.23 -17.70
N TRP A 99 -11.31 13.91 -17.19
CA TRP A 99 -10.00 13.30 -16.92
C TRP A 99 -9.46 13.73 -15.55
N GLY A 100 -8.88 12.77 -14.84
CA GLY A 100 -8.03 13.02 -13.68
C GLY A 100 -6.56 13.13 -14.09
N GLN A 101 -5.75 13.76 -13.24
CA GLN A 101 -4.32 13.93 -13.46
C GLN A 101 -3.56 13.75 -12.14
N VAL A 102 -2.40 13.10 -12.22
CA VAL A 102 -1.45 12.90 -11.11
C VAL A 102 -0.03 12.96 -11.67
N VAL A 103 0.96 13.35 -10.84
CA VAL A 103 2.37 13.35 -11.25
C VAL A 103 3.15 12.27 -10.51
N LEU A 104 3.67 11.30 -11.27
CA LEU A 104 4.61 10.31 -10.74
C LEU A 104 6.03 10.85 -10.87
N ALA A 105 6.71 11.07 -9.75
CA ALA A 105 8.10 11.53 -9.74
C ALA A 105 9.03 10.40 -9.31
N ILE A 106 10.13 10.24 -10.04
CA ILE A 106 11.17 9.24 -9.79
C ILE A 106 12.47 10.01 -9.64
N ASP A 107 13.15 9.86 -8.50
CA ASP A 107 14.44 10.52 -8.29
C ASP A 107 15.63 9.72 -8.84
N GLU A 108 16.81 10.33 -8.79
CA GLU A 108 18.06 9.77 -9.31
C GLU A 108 18.50 8.50 -8.57
N SER A 109 17.91 8.22 -7.40
CA SER A 109 18.10 7.00 -6.61
C SER A 109 17.04 5.92 -6.87
N GLY A 110 16.10 6.19 -7.77
CA GLY A 110 15.01 5.27 -8.15
C GLY A 110 13.82 5.28 -7.19
N VAL A 111 13.77 6.22 -6.25
CA VAL A 111 12.63 6.37 -5.33
C VAL A 111 11.45 6.96 -6.10
N VAL A 112 10.29 6.32 -5.95
CA VAL A 112 9.05 6.69 -6.64
C VAL A 112 8.11 7.43 -5.69
N THR A 113 7.49 8.51 -6.15
CA THR A 113 6.50 9.29 -5.39
C THR A 113 5.32 9.72 -6.24
N TRP A 114 4.12 9.62 -5.68
CA TRP A 114 2.87 10.08 -6.27
C TRP A 114 2.54 11.48 -5.75
N ASN A 115 2.37 12.43 -6.66
CA ASN A 115 2.21 13.85 -6.33
C ASN A 115 0.86 14.35 -6.86
N PHE A 116 0.11 15.01 -5.99
CA PHE A 116 -1.28 15.42 -6.21
C PHE A 116 -1.38 16.95 -6.39
N PRO A 117 -2.43 17.44 -7.07
CA PRO A 117 -2.61 18.87 -7.26
C PRO A 117 -2.84 19.58 -5.92
N VAL A 118 -2.11 20.69 -5.68
CA VAL A 118 -2.29 21.53 -4.50
C VAL A 118 -3.26 22.68 -4.78
N ALA A 119 -4.05 23.07 -3.78
CA ALA A 119 -4.87 24.27 -3.89
C ALA A 119 -3.99 25.53 -4.00
N THR A 120 -4.26 26.37 -4.99
CA THR A 120 -3.55 27.64 -5.18
C THR A 120 -4.20 28.71 -4.31
N THR A 121 -3.45 29.26 -3.34
CA THR A 121 -3.88 30.39 -2.50
C THR A 121 -4.39 31.54 -3.36
N GLY A 122 -5.62 32.01 -3.11
CA GLY A 122 -6.28 33.11 -3.84
C GLY A 122 -7.34 32.67 -4.85
N GLN A 123 -7.52 31.37 -5.10
CA GLN A 123 -8.69 30.83 -5.80
C GLN A 123 -9.60 30.12 -4.80
N THR A 124 -10.66 30.81 -4.37
CA THR A 124 -11.81 30.15 -3.74
C THR A 124 -12.46 29.22 -4.77
N GLY A 125 -12.18 27.92 -4.63
CA GLY A 125 -12.66 26.89 -5.55
C GLY A 125 -11.64 26.57 -6.63
N ALA A 126 -10.70 25.66 -6.33
CA ALA A 126 -10.07 24.88 -7.38
C ALA A 126 -11.20 24.13 -8.10
N THR A 127 -11.64 24.62 -9.25
CA THR A 127 -12.67 23.97 -10.05
C THR A 127 -12.12 22.64 -10.51
N ARG A 128 -12.60 21.60 -9.83
CA ARG A 128 -12.53 20.18 -10.22
C ARG A 128 -12.87 20.10 -11.71
N GLY A 129 -11.91 19.70 -12.54
CA GLY A 129 -12.12 19.52 -13.97
C GLY A 129 -12.15 20.78 -14.85
N GLY A 130 -12.01 22.01 -14.32
CA GLY A 130 -12.25 23.23 -15.10
C GLY A 130 -11.47 23.32 -16.43
N THR A 131 -12.20 23.54 -17.53
CA THR A 131 -11.65 23.82 -18.85
C THR A 131 -10.72 25.05 -18.81
N GLY A 132 -9.47 24.90 -19.26
CA GLY A 132 -8.51 26.00 -19.41
C GLY A 132 -7.71 26.38 -18.15
N GLY A 133 -7.81 25.61 -17.05
CA GLY A 133 -7.03 25.85 -15.82
C GLY A 133 -5.62 25.26 -15.82
N VAL A 134 -4.84 25.61 -14.79
CA VAL A 134 -3.51 25.03 -14.48
C VAL A 134 -3.61 24.30 -13.15
N GLN A 135 -3.06 23.09 -13.07
CA GLN A 135 -2.86 22.35 -11.83
C GLN A 135 -1.41 22.47 -11.40
N THR A 136 -1.19 22.87 -10.15
CA THR A 136 0.15 22.99 -9.56
C THR A 136 0.45 21.75 -8.72
N TYR A 137 1.63 21.18 -8.91
CA TYR A 137 2.17 20.06 -8.14
C TYR A 137 3.41 20.52 -7.39
N VAL A 138 3.53 20.10 -6.13
CA VAL A 138 4.69 20.40 -5.27
C VAL A 138 5.43 19.10 -5.00
N ILE A 139 6.56 18.93 -5.69
CA ILE A 139 7.32 17.68 -5.74
C ILE A 139 8.58 17.86 -4.91
N ARG A 140 8.99 16.86 -4.13
CA ARG A 140 10.21 16.95 -3.31
C ARG A 140 11.43 17.27 -4.17
N ARG A 141 12.18 18.31 -3.79
CA ARG A 141 13.52 18.59 -4.33
C ARG A 141 14.54 17.81 -3.49
N TYR A 142 15.23 16.89 -4.14
CA TYR A 142 16.29 16.09 -3.54
C TYR A 142 17.24 15.62 -4.64
N VAL A 143 18.54 15.68 -4.37
CA VAL A 143 19.58 15.06 -5.20
C VAL A 143 20.42 14.16 -4.28
N PRO A 144 20.56 12.86 -4.59
CA PRO A 144 21.36 11.97 -3.75
C PRO A 144 22.84 12.34 -3.78
N GLU A 145 23.50 12.28 -2.62
CA GLU A 145 24.94 12.58 -2.48
C GLU A 145 25.82 11.57 -3.23
N THR A 146 25.36 10.31 -3.34
CA THR A 146 26.02 9.24 -4.09
C THR A 146 25.03 8.65 -5.11
N PRO A 147 25.38 8.58 -6.42
CA PRO A 147 24.54 7.92 -7.41
C PRO A 147 24.28 6.45 -7.06
N ALA A 148 23.08 5.93 -7.35
CA ALA A 148 22.77 4.52 -7.14
C ALA A 148 23.70 3.61 -7.97
N ALA A 149 24.13 2.49 -7.37
CA ALA A 149 24.95 1.51 -8.07
C ALA A 149 24.17 0.86 -9.24
N PRO A 150 24.82 0.58 -10.39
CA PRO A 150 24.19 -0.15 -11.48
C PRO A 150 23.68 -1.51 -10.99
N GLY A 151 22.38 -1.78 -11.15
CA GLY A 151 21.78 -3.08 -10.81
C GLY A 151 20.95 -3.12 -9.52
N SER A 152 20.75 -2.00 -8.81
CA SER A 152 19.69 -1.94 -7.79
C SER A 152 18.33 -2.03 -8.49
N ARG A 153 17.61 -3.13 -8.32
CA ARG A 153 16.24 -3.31 -8.84
C ARG A 153 15.30 -2.29 -8.18
N GLY A 154 15.14 -1.12 -8.78
CA GLY A 154 14.00 -0.24 -8.52
C GLY A 154 12.90 -0.47 -9.56
N ILE A 155 11.69 0.01 -9.29
CA ILE A 155 10.53 -0.07 -10.21
C ILE A 155 10.74 0.76 -11.49
N VAL A 156 11.92 1.35 -11.67
CA VAL A 156 12.28 2.19 -12.80
C VAL A 156 13.75 2.04 -13.18
N GLY A 157 14.04 1.82 -14.47
CA GLY A 157 15.41 1.73 -15.03
C GLY A 157 16.16 3.06 -15.19
N ALA A 158 15.73 4.14 -14.53
CA ALA A 158 16.25 5.51 -14.73
C ALA A 158 17.40 5.82 -13.75
N ILE A 159 18.51 5.10 -13.85
CA ILE A 159 19.69 5.36 -13.01
C ILE A 159 20.29 6.73 -13.38
N GLY A 160 20.47 7.60 -12.38
CA GLY A 160 21.18 8.88 -12.53
C GLY A 160 20.37 10.03 -13.14
N LYS A 161 19.04 9.91 -13.24
CA LYS A 161 18.14 10.94 -13.81
C LYS A 161 16.89 11.06 -12.95
N LYS A 162 16.36 12.27 -12.79
CA LYS A 162 15.05 12.49 -12.17
C LYS A 162 13.99 12.61 -13.27
N VAL A 163 12.88 11.90 -13.11
CA VAL A 163 11.80 11.82 -14.10
C VAL A 163 10.49 12.25 -13.46
N LEU A 164 9.76 13.16 -14.10
CA LEU A 164 8.40 13.54 -13.72
C LEU A 164 7.45 13.12 -14.84
N LYS A 165 6.58 12.14 -14.58
CA LYS A 165 5.55 11.70 -15.52
C LYS A 165 4.22 12.33 -15.16
N VAL A 166 3.67 13.13 -16.08
CA VAL A 166 2.29 13.61 -15.98
C VAL A 166 1.39 12.49 -16.46
N LEU A 167 0.64 11.89 -15.54
CA LEU A 167 -0.27 10.79 -15.81
C LEU A 167 -1.70 11.32 -15.86
N VAL A 168 -2.48 10.88 -16.84
CA VAL A 168 -3.90 11.20 -16.98
C VAL A 168 -4.72 9.93 -17.08
N PHE A 169 -5.94 9.95 -16.54
CA PHE A 169 -6.84 8.81 -16.53
C PHE A 169 -8.30 9.27 -16.71
N PRO A 170 -9.16 8.45 -17.33
CA PRO A 170 -10.55 8.84 -17.55
C PRO A 170 -11.33 8.84 -16.22
N LEU A 171 -12.14 9.87 -16.02
CA LEU A 171 -13.21 9.87 -15.02
C LEU A 171 -14.44 9.30 -15.73
N VAL A 172 -14.73 8.03 -15.53
CA VAL A 172 -15.78 7.35 -16.30
C VAL A 172 -17.16 7.91 -15.90
N GLU A 173 -17.92 8.41 -16.88
CA GLU A 173 -19.35 8.78 -16.79
C GLU A 173 -20.23 7.50 -16.77
N ASP A 174 -21.44 7.59 -16.19
CA ASP A 174 -22.56 6.60 -16.19
C ASP A 174 -22.92 5.87 -14.88
N VAL A 175 -22.97 6.56 -13.74
CA VAL A 175 -24.10 6.47 -12.78
C VAL A 175 -24.20 7.82 -12.05
N ALA A 176 -25.36 8.46 -12.06
CA ALA A 176 -25.60 9.68 -11.30
C ALA A 176 -25.31 9.47 -9.78
N GLY A 177 -24.30 10.18 -9.24
CA GLY A 177 -23.90 10.17 -7.82
C GLY A 177 -22.50 10.77 -7.59
N GLU A 178 -22.12 11.03 -6.32
CA GLU A 178 -20.78 11.49 -5.90
C GLU A 178 -19.68 10.53 -6.42
N VAL A 179 -19.03 10.93 -7.51
CA VAL A 179 -18.20 10.10 -8.43
C VAL A 179 -17.04 9.35 -7.74
N GLY A 180 -16.55 9.82 -6.60
CA GLY A 180 -15.40 9.25 -5.90
C GLY A 180 -15.71 8.16 -4.87
N ASP A 181 -16.87 8.26 -4.21
CA ASP A 181 -17.11 7.61 -2.92
C ASP A 181 -17.28 6.08 -3.01
N TYR A 182 -17.57 5.56 -4.20
CA TYR A 182 -17.72 4.12 -4.46
C TYR A 182 -16.68 3.57 -5.45
N PHE A 183 -15.69 4.39 -5.82
CA PHE A 183 -14.71 4.02 -6.85
C PHE A 183 -13.89 2.80 -6.44
N ALA A 184 -13.33 2.82 -5.23
CA ALA A 184 -12.53 1.71 -4.71
C ALA A 184 -13.38 0.43 -4.58
N HIS A 185 -14.59 0.54 -4.03
CA HIS A 185 -15.52 -0.59 -3.90
C HIS A 185 -15.82 -1.26 -5.24
N ARG A 186 -16.19 -0.47 -6.27
CA ARG A 186 -16.47 -1.01 -7.61
C ARG A 186 -15.23 -1.63 -8.25
N TRP A 187 -14.07 -1.02 -8.03
CA TRP A 187 -12.80 -1.56 -8.49
C TRP A 187 -12.51 -2.91 -7.81
N GLU A 188 -12.64 -3.01 -6.49
CA GLU A 188 -12.46 -4.24 -5.72
C GLU A 188 -13.46 -5.33 -6.16
N GLN A 189 -14.75 -5.02 -6.33
CA GLN A 189 -15.73 -5.97 -6.87
C GLN A 189 -15.32 -6.55 -8.23
N LYS A 190 -14.78 -5.71 -9.12
CA LYS A 190 -14.40 -6.13 -10.47
C LYS A 190 -13.07 -6.88 -10.51
N LYS A 191 -12.09 -6.47 -9.71
CA LYS A 191 -10.68 -6.88 -9.84
C LYS A 191 -10.18 -7.74 -8.69
N ARG A 192 -10.82 -7.65 -7.52
CA ARG A 192 -10.41 -8.28 -6.25
C ARG A 192 -11.64 -8.84 -5.50
N PRO A 193 -12.47 -9.68 -6.14
CA PRO A 193 -13.70 -10.16 -5.53
C PRO A 193 -13.39 -10.95 -4.25
N TYR A 194 -14.30 -10.89 -3.29
CA TYR A 194 -14.26 -11.71 -2.09
C TYR A 194 -14.22 -13.21 -2.43
N ARG A 195 -13.39 -13.98 -1.71
CA ARG A 195 -13.30 -15.43 -1.86
C ARG A 195 -12.93 -16.09 -0.55
N VAL A 196 -13.58 -17.21 -0.24
CA VAL A 196 -13.01 -18.23 0.64
C VAL A 196 -12.38 -19.28 -0.26
N ARG A 197 -11.05 -19.38 -0.25
CA ARG A 197 -10.30 -20.18 -1.23
C ARG A 197 -9.47 -21.27 -0.57
N ALA A 198 -9.26 -22.35 -1.30
CA ALA A 198 -8.25 -23.35 -1.00
C ALA A 198 -6.86 -22.68 -0.93
N PHE A 199 -6.02 -23.25 -0.07
CA PHE A 199 -4.66 -22.78 0.15
C PHE A 199 -3.74 -23.97 0.36
N GLY A 200 -3.47 -24.71 -0.72
CA GLY A 200 -2.69 -25.94 -0.81
C GLY A 200 -1.22 -25.72 -1.19
N PRO A 201 -0.32 -26.69 -0.92
CA PRO A 201 1.09 -26.59 -1.30
C PRO A 201 1.33 -26.45 -2.81
N ASP A 202 0.36 -26.86 -3.63
CA ASP A 202 0.46 -26.84 -5.08
C ASP A 202 -0.25 -25.65 -5.75
N ASP A 203 -1.08 -24.90 -5.01
CA ASP A 203 -1.92 -23.84 -5.58
C ASP A 203 -1.89 -22.51 -4.79
N TYR A 204 -1.23 -22.42 -3.64
CA TYR A 204 -1.26 -21.23 -2.77
C TYR A 204 -0.73 -19.97 -3.45
N GLN A 205 0.21 -20.09 -4.40
CA GLN A 205 0.75 -18.96 -5.17
C GLN A 205 -0.08 -18.61 -6.41
N THR A 206 -1.11 -19.38 -6.73
CA THR A 206 -1.95 -19.13 -7.91
C THR A 206 -3.08 -18.15 -7.59
N PRO A 207 -3.39 -17.20 -8.49
CA PRO A 207 -4.51 -16.29 -8.30
C PRO A 207 -5.87 -16.97 -8.39
N ASP A 208 -5.95 -18.15 -9.04
CA ASP A 208 -7.21 -18.82 -9.40
C ASP A 208 -7.50 -20.10 -8.60
N ALA A 209 -6.88 -20.29 -7.43
CA ALA A 209 -7.14 -21.45 -6.58
C ALA A 209 -8.63 -21.66 -6.25
N ASP A 210 -9.03 -22.91 -6.08
CA ASP A 210 -10.43 -23.30 -5.95
C ASP A 210 -11.15 -22.58 -4.80
N ILE A 211 -12.43 -22.29 -4.99
CA ILE A 211 -13.31 -21.77 -3.94
C ILE A 211 -13.71 -22.93 -3.02
N ILE A 212 -13.80 -22.67 -1.72
CA ILE A 212 -14.32 -23.64 -0.75
C ILE A 212 -15.81 -23.90 -1.04
N ASP A 213 -16.12 -25.13 -1.43
CA ASP A 213 -17.46 -25.62 -1.69
C ASP A 213 -18.06 -26.32 -0.44
N GLY A 214 -19.24 -26.94 -0.58
CA GLY A 214 -19.90 -27.64 0.52
C GLY A 214 -19.05 -28.74 1.15
N GLY A 215 -18.41 -29.58 0.32
CA GLY A 215 -17.50 -30.63 0.82
C GLY A 215 -16.22 -30.05 1.44
N GLY A 216 -15.78 -28.88 0.98
CA GLY A 216 -14.72 -28.08 1.60
C GLY A 216 -15.09 -27.63 3.00
N TRP A 217 -16.29 -27.08 3.19
CA TRP A 217 -16.77 -26.66 4.52
C TRP A 217 -16.93 -27.85 5.49
N GLU A 218 -17.43 -28.99 5.01
CA GLU A 218 -17.49 -30.22 5.82
C GLU A 218 -16.09 -30.65 6.30
N ARG A 219 -15.10 -30.63 5.40
CA ARG A 219 -13.70 -30.93 5.75
C ARG A 219 -13.14 -29.93 6.74
N LEU A 220 -13.32 -28.62 6.54
CA LEU A 220 -12.86 -27.58 7.46
C LEU A 220 -13.53 -27.68 8.85
N SER A 221 -14.73 -28.25 8.92
CA SER A 221 -15.46 -28.43 10.19
C SER A 221 -15.12 -29.73 10.93
N SER A 222 -14.34 -30.62 10.32
CA SER A 222 -14.01 -31.93 10.90
C SER A 222 -12.96 -31.88 12.04
N GLY A 223 -12.37 -30.70 12.28
CA GLY A 223 -11.37 -30.47 13.30
C GLY A 223 -10.87 -29.04 13.25
N ARG A 224 -9.75 -28.75 13.91
CA ARG A 224 -9.14 -27.43 13.86
C ARG A 224 -8.63 -27.12 12.45
N SER A 225 -9.00 -25.94 11.95
CA SER A 225 -8.59 -25.41 10.64
C SER A 225 -7.66 -24.20 10.79
N LEU A 226 -6.79 -24.00 9.81
CA LEU A 226 -5.97 -22.80 9.69
C LEU A 226 -6.54 -21.86 8.64
N LEU A 227 -6.89 -20.65 9.06
CA LEU A 227 -7.30 -19.55 8.19
C LEU A 227 -6.14 -18.59 7.95
N LEU A 228 -5.86 -18.28 6.69
CA LEU A 228 -4.94 -17.21 6.30
C LEU A 228 -5.70 -15.94 5.89
N VAL A 229 -5.31 -14.78 6.44
CA VAL A 229 -5.95 -13.48 6.18
C VAL A 229 -4.93 -12.43 5.77
N HIS A 230 -5.01 -11.97 4.51
CA HIS A 230 -4.01 -11.07 3.92
C HIS A 230 -4.21 -9.59 4.33
N GLY A 231 -3.20 -8.76 4.02
CA GLY A 231 -3.20 -7.33 4.29
C GLY A 231 -3.76 -6.46 3.17
N THR A 232 -3.69 -5.14 3.37
CA THR A 232 -4.06 -4.14 2.36
C THR A 232 -3.20 -4.27 1.09
N PHE A 233 -3.76 -3.91 -0.07
CA PHE A 233 -3.09 -3.98 -1.37
C PHE A 233 -2.70 -5.39 -1.83
N SER A 234 -3.16 -6.43 -1.14
CA SER A 234 -2.75 -7.82 -1.36
C SER A 234 -3.94 -8.75 -1.61
N ARG A 235 -3.63 -10.00 -1.91
CA ARG A 235 -4.52 -11.17 -1.87
C ARG A 235 -3.79 -12.29 -1.14
N ALA A 236 -4.44 -13.44 -0.90
CA ALA A 236 -3.80 -14.55 -0.22
C ALA A 236 -2.55 -15.06 -0.95
N HIS A 237 -2.59 -15.22 -2.28
CA HIS A 237 -1.45 -15.75 -3.04
C HIS A 237 -0.26 -14.80 -3.12
N THR A 238 -0.51 -13.49 -3.10
CA THR A 238 0.55 -12.48 -3.11
C THR A 238 1.09 -12.23 -1.70
N GLY A 239 0.20 -12.15 -0.70
CA GLY A 239 0.55 -11.84 0.69
C GLY A 239 1.30 -12.95 1.39
N PHE A 240 0.95 -14.21 1.09
CA PHE A 240 1.61 -15.40 1.65
C PHE A 240 2.47 -16.16 0.64
N GLY A 241 2.60 -15.65 -0.59
CA GLY A 241 3.37 -16.29 -1.66
C GLY A 241 4.87 -16.35 -1.40
N GLY A 242 5.36 -15.66 -0.37
CA GLY A 242 6.75 -15.73 0.08
C GLY A 242 7.12 -16.98 0.88
N PHE A 243 6.14 -17.78 1.31
CA PHE A 243 6.45 -19.08 1.93
C PHE A 243 7.11 -20.03 0.95
N GLU A 244 7.99 -20.91 1.47
CA GLU A 244 8.43 -22.09 0.75
C GLU A 244 7.30 -23.13 0.69
N ARG A 245 7.25 -23.93 -0.38
CA ARG A 245 6.23 -24.98 -0.55
C ARG A 245 6.22 -25.97 0.63
N GLU A 246 7.40 -26.30 1.15
CA GLU A 246 7.59 -27.22 2.28
C GLU A 246 6.92 -26.70 3.55
N THR A 247 6.92 -25.37 3.76
CA THR A 247 6.24 -24.74 4.89
C THR A 247 4.73 -24.94 4.77
N ILE A 248 4.16 -24.73 3.58
CA ILE A 248 2.73 -24.93 3.35
C ILE A 248 2.37 -26.42 3.48
N ALA A 249 3.22 -27.32 2.98
CA ALA A 249 3.03 -28.76 3.15
C ALA A 249 3.06 -29.18 4.64
N GLU A 250 3.93 -28.57 5.45
CA GLU A 250 4.00 -28.82 6.88
C GLU A 250 2.75 -28.29 7.62
N LEU A 251 2.25 -27.10 7.26
CA LEU A 251 0.97 -26.60 7.78
C LEU A 251 -0.18 -27.55 7.40
N HIS A 252 -0.23 -28.00 6.14
CA HIS A 252 -1.20 -29.01 5.71
C HIS A 252 -1.10 -30.30 6.51
N ARG A 253 0.12 -30.79 6.78
CA ARG A 253 0.31 -32.00 7.57
C ARG A 253 -0.23 -31.83 9.00
N ARG A 254 -0.01 -30.67 9.62
CA ARG A 254 -0.48 -30.39 10.99
C ARG A 254 -1.98 -30.26 11.08
N TYR A 255 -2.57 -29.49 10.17
CA TYR A 255 -4.01 -29.24 10.13
C TYR A 255 -4.76 -30.29 9.28
N GLU A 256 -4.10 -31.40 8.91
CA GLU A 256 -4.65 -32.51 8.11
C GLU A 256 -5.39 -32.05 6.83
N GLY A 257 -4.78 -31.10 6.13
CA GLY A 257 -5.32 -30.51 4.89
C GLY A 257 -6.35 -29.40 5.11
N ARG A 258 -6.71 -29.05 6.35
CA ARG A 258 -7.67 -28.00 6.69
C ARG A 258 -7.04 -26.60 6.72
N VAL A 259 -6.48 -26.19 5.58
CA VAL A 259 -5.86 -24.86 5.42
C VAL A 259 -6.55 -24.13 4.28
N PHE A 260 -7.00 -22.90 4.56
CA PHE A 260 -7.74 -22.08 3.62
C PHE A 260 -7.43 -20.60 3.82
N ALA A 261 -7.80 -19.76 2.86
CA ALA A 261 -7.56 -18.32 2.95
C ALA A 261 -8.81 -17.50 2.63
N PHE A 262 -8.84 -16.29 3.15
CA PHE A 262 -9.89 -15.32 2.90
C PHE A 262 -9.35 -14.14 2.09
N ASP A 263 -9.75 -14.07 0.82
CA ASP A 263 -9.57 -12.87 -0.01
C ASP A 263 -10.72 -11.90 0.28
N HIS A 264 -10.39 -10.67 0.66
CA HIS A 264 -11.36 -9.71 1.14
C HIS A 264 -11.06 -8.28 0.69
N PHE A 265 -12.03 -7.38 0.79
CA PHE A 265 -11.82 -5.98 0.43
C PHE A 265 -10.96 -5.29 1.47
N THR A 266 -10.04 -4.46 1.00
CA THR A 266 -9.02 -3.80 1.83
C THR A 266 -9.08 -2.29 1.75
N LEU A 267 -9.62 -1.74 0.66
CA LEU A 267 -9.75 -0.31 0.48
C LEU A 267 -11.10 0.20 0.97
N SER A 268 -12.22 -0.36 0.50
CA SER A 268 -13.53 0.24 0.72
C SER A 268 -14.31 -0.30 1.92
N GLU A 269 -14.11 -1.56 2.31
CA GLU A 269 -14.89 -2.20 3.38
C GLU A 269 -14.06 -2.33 4.65
N ASP A 270 -14.60 -1.92 5.79
CA ASP A 270 -13.93 -2.07 7.08
C ASP A 270 -13.80 -3.55 7.51
N PRO A 271 -12.97 -3.88 8.52
CA PRO A 271 -12.78 -5.27 8.92
C PRO A 271 -14.05 -5.97 9.42
N ARG A 272 -15.03 -5.22 9.94
CA ARG A 272 -16.31 -5.78 10.39
C ARG A 272 -17.16 -6.21 9.21
N GLN A 273 -17.29 -5.38 8.18
CA GLN A 273 -17.98 -5.72 6.94
C GLN A 273 -17.35 -6.95 6.26
N ASN A 274 -16.02 -7.04 6.27
CA ASN A 274 -15.30 -8.21 5.77
C ASN A 274 -15.66 -9.50 6.55
N VAL A 275 -15.73 -9.43 7.89
CA VAL A 275 -16.15 -10.58 8.71
C VAL A 275 -17.61 -10.95 8.48
N ASP A 276 -18.51 -9.97 8.37
CA ASP A 276 -19.92 -10.23 8.08
C ASP A 276 -20.08 -10.93 6.71
N TRP A 277 -19.28 -10.55 5.70
CA TRP A 277 -19.23 -11.26 4.42
C TRP A 277 -18.73 -12.71 4.58
N LEU A 278 -17.63 -12.91 5.31
CA LEU A 278 -17.08 -14.24 5.56
C LEU A 278 -18.12 -15.16 6.23
N LEU A 279 -18.80 -14.68 7.26
CA LEU A 279 -19.84 -15.44 7.95
C LEU A 279 -21.01 -15.81 7.03
N GLY A 280 -21.40 -14.89 6.12
CA GLY A 280 -22.41 -15.16 5.11
C GLY A 280 -22.01 -16.25 4.09
N ALA A 281 -20.70 -16.45 3.85
CA ALA A 281 -20.19 -17.49 2.97
C ALA A 281 -20.13 -18.88 3.63
N ILE A 282 -20.11 -18.95 4.97
CA ILE A 282 -20.12 -20.20 5.73
C ILE A 282 -21.54 -20.81 5.68
N PRO A 283 -21.72 -22.10 5.37
CA PRO A 283 -23.04 -22.73 5.40
C PRO A 283 -23.68 -22.73 6.79
N ASP A 284 -25.01 -22.69 6.86
CA ASP A 284 -25.75 -22.84 8.12
C ASP A 284 -25.41 -24.18 8.81
N GLY A 285 -25.34 -24.18 10.14
CA GLY A 285 -25.02 -25.37 10.94
C GLY A 285 -23.52 -25.75 10.96
N THR A 286 -22.67 -25.03 10.23
CA THR A 286 -21.21 -25.25 10.25
C THR A 286 -20.62 -24.86 11.60
N SER A 287 -19.75 -25.71 12.14
CA SER A 287 -18.97 -25.41 13.36
C SER A 287 -17.48 -25.38 13.00
N LEU A 288 -16.84 -24.23 13.18
CA LEU A 288 -15.42 -24.03 12.89
C LEU A 288 -14.63 -23.77 14.17
N ASP A 289 -13.54 -24.52 14.36
CA ASP A 289 -12.48 -24.19 15.33
C ASP A 289 -11.24 -23.76 14.54
N LEU A 290 -10.79 -22.53 14.75
CA LEU A 290 -9.80 -21.86 13.91
C LEU A 290 -8.54 -21.50 14.69
N ASP A 291 -7.41 -21.71 14.03
CA ASP A 291 -6.23 -20.87 14.20
C ASP A 291 -6.13 -19.91 13.00
N VAL A 292 -5.54 -18.74 13.22
CA VAL A 292 -5.43 -17.71 12.20
C VAL A 292 -3.99 -17.26 12.04
N LEU A 293 -3.49 -17.26 10.81
CA LEU A 293 -2.28 -16.53 10.42
C LEU A 293 -2.69 -15.31 9.60
N CYS A 294 -2.28 -14.13 10.03
CA CYS A 294 -2.69 -12.90 9.39
C CYS A 294 -1.51 -11.96 9.12
N HIS A 295 -1.64 -11.17 8.05
CA HIS A 295 -0.64 -10.19 7.65
C HIS A 295 -1.25 -8.80 7.63
N SER A 296 -0.52 -7.81 8.19
CA SER A 296 -0.88 -6.41 8.16
C SER A 296 -2.33 -6.20 8.63
N ARG A 297 -3.14 -5.44 7.88
CA ARG A 297 -4.56 -5.21 8.12
C ARG A 297 -5.39 -6.48 8.34
N GLY A 298 -5.01 -7.61 7.75
CA GLY A 298 -5.71 -8.89 7.93
C GLY A 298 -5.86 -9.26 9.40
N GLY A 299 -4.93 -8.86 10.26
CA GLY A 299 -5.05 -9.08 11.69
C GLY A 299 -6.17 -8.28 12.36
N LEU A 300 -6.58 -7.14 11.83
CA LEU A 300 -7.76 -6.43 12.32
C LEU A 300 -9.05 -7.19 11.99
N VAL A 301 -9.11 -7.84 10.81
CA VAL A 301 -10.20 -8.75 10.44
C VAL A 301 -10.22 -9.95 11.39
N SER A 302 -9.05 -10.55 11.65
CA SER A 302 -8.90 -11.68 12.58
C SER A 302 -9.29 -11.32 14.01
N ARG A 303 -9.00 -10.10 14.47
CA ARG A 303 -9.42 -9.62 15.80
C ARG A 303 -10.93 -9.40 15.89
N VAL A 304 -11.59 -8.89 14.85
CA VAL A 304 -13.06 -8.84 14.84
C VAL A 304 -13.63 -10.26 14.94
N LEU A 305 -13.08 -11.20 14.17
CA LEU A 305 -13.50 -12.61 14.18
C LEU A 305 -13.31 -13.29 15.55
N ALA A 306 -12.23 -12.96 16.26
CA ALA A 306 -11.90 -13.55 17.55
C ALA A 306 -12.59 -12.85 18.75
N GLU A 307 -12.61 -11.52 18.76
CA GLU A 307 -12.99 -10.73 19.94
C GLU A 307 -14.43 -10.20 19.90
N ARG A 308 -15.07 -10.16 18.73
CA ARG A 308 -16.39 -9.51 18.55
C ARG A 308 -17.52 -10.46 18.19
N GLN A 309 -17.35 -11.75 18.43
CA GLN A 309 -18.36 -12.76 18.09
C GLN A 309 -19.75 -12.50 18.67
N ALA A 310 -19.83 -11.93 19.88
CA ALA A 310 -21.12 -11.56 20.50
C ALA A 310 -21.88 -10.47 19.73
N GLU A 311 -21.19 -9.70 18.88
CA GLU A 311 -21.77 -8.67 18.03
C GLU A 311 -22.08 -9.19 16.61
N LEU A 312 -21.62 -10.39 16.25
CA LEU A 312 -21.75 -10.98 14.92
C LEU A 312 -23.04 -11.80 14.78
N SER A 313 -23.62 -11.80 13.58
CA SER A 313 -24.80 -12.61 13.25
C SER A 313 -24.40 -14.02 12.83
N LEU A 314 -24.14 -14.90 13.80
CA LEU A 314 -23.72 -16.29 13.50
C LEU A 314 -24.87 -17.19 13.01
N GLY A 315 -26.11 -16.88 13.36
CA GLY A 315 -27.25 -17.76 13.05
C GLY A 315 -27.09 -19.12 13.73
N SER A 316 -27.18 -20.21 12.96
CA SER A 316 -26.93 -21.58 13.45
C SER A 316 -25.45 -22.01 13.39
N ARG A 317 -24.54 -21.13 12.95
CA ARG A 317 -23.10 -21.40 12.88
C ARG A 317 -22.49 -21.32 14.27
N SER A 318 -21.42 -22.07 14.48
CA SER A 318 -20.54 -21.95 15.64
C SER A 318 -19.13 -21.64 15.17
N LEU A 319 -18.44 -20.73 15.87
CA LEU A 319 -17.10 -20.30 15.52
C LEU A 319 -16.26 -20.12 16.77
N ARG A 320 -15.09 -20.73 16.81
CA ARG A 320 -14.09 -20.52 17.86
C ARG A 320 -12.77 -20.14 17.21
N VAL A 321 -12.08 -19.14 17.77
CA VAL A 321 -10.71 -18.79 17.37
C VAL A 321 -9.80 -19.03 18.59
N ASP A 322 -8.90 -20.00 18.48
CA ASP A 322 -7.98 -20.38 19.56
C ASP A 322 -6.68 -19.60 19.50
N LYS A 323 -6.11 -19.43 18.30
CA LYS A 323 -4.84 -18.71 18.10
C LYS A 323 -4.92 -17.69 16.98
N VAL A 324 -4.24 -16.57 17.15
CA VAL A 324 -3.96 -15.61 16.09
C VAL A 324 -2.47 -15.27 16.08
N VAL A 325 -1.83 -15.49 14.94
CA VAL A 325 -0.45 -15.07 14.66
C VAL A 325 -0.49 -13.83 13.79
N PHE A 326 -0.10 -12.69 14.36
CA PHE A 326 0.00 -11.40 13.68
C PHE A 326 1.37 -11.24 13.03
N ALA A 327 1.42 -10.97 11.73
CA ALA A 327 2.61 -10.49 11.06
C ALA A 327 2.42 -9.03 10.64
N ALA A 328 3.15 -8.10 11.27
CA ALA A 328 3.09 -6.67 10.98
C ALA A 328 1.68 -6.04 11.07
N THR A 329 0.81 -6.57 11.92
CA THR A 329 -0.56 -6.05 12.06
C THR A 329 -0.58 -4.71 12.80
N PRO A 330 -1.27 -3.68 12.29
CA PRO A 330 -1.41 -2.39 12.96
C PRO A 330 -2.45 -2.45 14.09
N ASN A 331 -2.18 -3.24 15.14
CA ASN A 331 -3.10 -3.41 16.29
C ASN A 331 -3.32 -2.11 17.08
N GLY A 332 -2.28 -1.28 17.20
CA GLY A 332 -2.34 0.11 17.68
C GLY A 332 -2.66 1.15 16.58
N GLY A 333 -2.87 0.70 15.35
CA GLY A 333 -3.05 1.53 14.17
C GLY A 333 -1.74 1.97 13.49
N THR A 334 -1.87 2.60 12.32
CA THR A 334 -0.80 3.30 11.59
C THR A 334 -1.25 4.67 11.10
N ILE A 335 -0.45 5.71 11.36
CA ILE A 335 -0.77 7.09 10.96
C ILE A 335 -0.89 7.24 9.43
N LEU A 336 -0.28 6.33 8.66
CA LEU A 336 -0.40 6.28 7.21
C LEU A 336 -1.84 6.01 6.71
N ALA A 337 -2.71 5.50 7.57
CA ALA A 337 -4.12 5.28 7.26
C ALA A 337 -4.99 6.53 7.44
N ASP A 338 -4.45 7.63 8.00
CA ASP A 338 -5.14 8.91 7.98
C ASP A 338 -5.20 9.48 6.56
N ALA A 339 -6.33 10.07 6.18
CA ALA A 339 -6.56 10.64 4.85
C ALA A 339 -5.50 11.68 4.46
N GLU A 340 -4.95 12.43 5.43
CA GLU A 340 -3.87 13.38 5.19
C GLU A 340 -2.54 12.72 4.80
N HIS A 341 -2.43 11.40 4.98
CA HIS A 341 -1.21 10.62 4.81
C HIS A 341 -1.32 9.47 3.80
N HIS A 342 -2.47 9.28 3.13
CA HIS A 342 -2.62 8.25 2.10
C HIS A 342 -1.60 8.37 0.96
N GLY A 343 -1.19 9.60 0.61
CA GLY A 343 -0.10 9.83 -0.35
C GLY A 343 1.26 9.25 0.13
N ALA A 344 1.57 9.37 1.42
CA ALA A 344 2.75 8.75 1.99
C ALA A 344 2.63 7.23 2.04
N LEU A 345 1.43 6.69 2.32
CA LEU A 345 1.19 5.26 2.32
C LEU A 345 1.49 4.64 0.95
N ILE A 346 0.91 5.19 -0.12
CA ILE A 346 1.14 4.64 -1.47
C ILE A 346 2.59 4.82 -1.92
N ASP A 347 3.28 5.87 -1.46
CA ASP A 347 4.71 6.03 -1.69
C ASP A 347 5.51 4.93 -0.96
N SER A 348 5.22 4.66 0.32
CA SER A 348 5.85 3.56 1.06
C SER A 348 5.60 2.21 0.38
N VAL A 349 4.34 1.87 0.07
CA VAL A 349 3.97 0.62 -0.59
C VAL A 349 4.64 0.49 -1.96
N THR A 350 4.65 1.56 -2.77
CA THR A 350 5.32 1.55 -4.08
C THR A 350 6.80 1.21 -3.91
N ASN A 351 7.53 1.84 -3.00
CA ASN A 351 8.97 1.60 -2.85
C ASN A 351 9.31 0.27 -2.15
N LEU A 352 8.35 -0.38 -1.48
CA LEU A 352 8.51 -1.70 -0.87
C LEU A 352 8.24 -2.88 -1.82
N LEU A 353 7.85 -2.63 -3.08
CA LEU A 353 7.46 -3.70 -4.02
C LEU A 353 8.55 -4.74 -4.28
N GLN A 354 9.83 -4.42 -4.10
CA GLN A 354 10.91 -5.41 -4.25
C GLN A 354 10.81 -6.58 -3.25
N PHE A 355 10.04 -6.40 -2.17
CA PHE A 355 9.79 -7.40 -1.14
C PHE A 355 8.52 -8.21 -1.40
N VAL A 356 7.73 -7.84 -2.41
CA VAL A 356 6.58 -8.61 -2.87
C VAL A 356 7.07 -9.76 -3.77
N PRO A 357 6.40 -10.91 -3.80
CA PRO A 357 6.62 -11.94 -4.83
C PRO A 357 6.50 -11.38 -6.25
N ASP A 358 7.37 -11.82 -7.16
CA ASP A 358 7.44 -11.31 -8.55
C ASP A 358 6.07 -11.42 -9.27
N ASN A 359 5.28 -12.45 -8.97
CA ASN A 359 3.94 -12.65 -9.53
C ASN A 359 2.85 -11.70 -8.98
N GLY A 360 3.16 -10.88 -7.96
CA GLY A 360 2.20 -9.99 -7.30
C GLY A 360 2.41 -8.49 -7.55
N VAL A 361 3.53 -8.09 -8.14
CA VAL A 361 3.93 -6.67 -8.26
C VAL A 361 2.90 -5.84 -9.03
N THR A 362 2.45 -6.31 -10.19
CA THR A 362 1.42 -5.63 -11.00
C THR A 362 0.11 -5.48 -10.22
N GLU A 363 -0.34 -6.52 -9.49
CA GLU A 363 -1.59 -6.47 -8.72
C GLU A 363 -1.56 -5.43 -7.60
N VAL A 364 -0.42 -5.31 -6.90
CA VAL A 364 -0.21 -4.30 -5.85
C VAL A 364 -0.20 -2.90 -6.48
N LEU A 365 0.48 -2.73 -7.62
CA LEU A 365 0.55 -1.47 -8.35
C LEU A 365 -0.81 -1.00 -8.86
N GLU A 366 -1.66 -1.89 -9.38
CA GLU A 366 -3.04 -1.54 -9.76
C GLU A 366 -3.83 -0.96 -8.57
N THR A 367 -3.63 -1.53 -7.37
CA THR A 367 -4.27 -1.06 -6.15
C THR A 367 -3.70 0.31 -5.70
N VAL A 368 -2.39 0.49 -5.78
CA VAL A 368 -1.71 1.80 -5.55
C VAL A 368 -2.25 2.86 -6.50
N ILE A 369 -2.38 2.55 -7.78
CA ILE A 369 -2.92 3.46 -8.80
C ILE A 369 -4.39 3.79 -8.49
N THR A 370 -5.17 2.83 -8.01
CA THR A 370 -6.57 3.03 -7.61
C THR A 370 -6.67 4.05 -6.48
N VAL A 371 -5.83 3.93 -5.44
CA VAL A 371 -5.76 4.92 -4.35
C VAL A 371 -5.23 6.27 -4.86
N ALA A 372 -4.23 6.29 -5.76
CA ALA A 372 -3.74 7.53 -6.35
C ALA A 372 -4.84 8.26 -7.15
N LYS A 373 -5.65 7.55 -7.93
CA LYS A 373 -6.80 8.13 -8.62
C LYS A 373 -7.81 8.72 -7.64
N HIS A 374 -8.09 8.01 -6.55
CA HIS A 374 -9.00 8.44 -5.50
C HIS A 374 -8.57 9.77 -4.86
N ILE A 375 -7.29 9.87 -4.46
CA ILE A 375 -6.72 11.09 -3.90
C ILE A 375 -6.73 12.22 -4.94
N ALA A 376 -6.34 11.93 -6.19
CA ALA A 376 -6.26 12.92 -7.26
C ALA A 376 -7.61 13.57 -7.60
N VAL A 377 -8.73 12.86 -7.42
CA VAL A 377 -10.08 13.42 -7.62
C VAL A 377 -10.65 14.09 -6.36
N GLY A 378 -9.95 14.00 -5.23
CA GLY A 378 -10.39 14.57 -3.95
C GLY A 378 -11.67 13.95 -3.40
N ALA A 379 -11.83 12.63 -3.59
CA ALA A 379 -12.94 11.89 -3.01
C ALA A 379 -12.87 11.91 -1.47
N ALA A 380 -14.03 12.01 -0.82
CA ALA A 380 -14.11 12.22 0.64
C ALA A 380 -14.36 10.92 1.41
N LYS A 381 -14.86 9.89 0.73
CA LYS A 381 -15.22 8.57 1.27
C LYS A 381 -14.82 7.50 0.29
N GLY A 382 -14.96 6.22 0.64
CA GLY A 382 -14.65 5.08 -0.22
C GLY A 382 -13.33 4.40 0.08
N LEU A 383 -12.60 4.89 1.09
CA LEU A 383 -11.39 4.27 1.63
C LEU A 383 -11.57 3.87 3.11
N GLU A 384 -12.81 3.63 3.56
CA GLU A 384 -13.14 3.27 4.94
C GLU A 384 -12.40 2.00 5.40
N GLY A 385 -12.21 1.05 4.48
CA GLY A 385 -11.39 -0.13 4.69
C GLY A 385 -9.95 0.22 5.04
N LEU A 386 -9.34 1.14 4.30
CA LEU A 386 -7.99 1.62 4.58
C LEU A 386 -7.93 2.43 5.89
N GLU A 387 -8.86 3.37 6.08
CA GLU A 387 -8.93 4.28 7.23
C GLU A 387 -9.24 3.57 8.56
N SER A 388 -9.79 2.35 8.51
CA SER A 388 -10.01 1.51 9.70
C SER A 388 -8.72 1.22 10.48
N MET A 389 -7.54 1.39 9.88
CA MET A 389 -6.24 1.22 10.54
C MET A 389 -5.76 2.49 11.27
N ARG A 390 -6.51 3.60 11.24
CA ARG A 390 -6.06 4.88 11.80
C ARG A 390 -5.94 4.81 13.34
N PRO A 391 -4.77 5.16 13.93
CA PRO A 391 -4.57 5.25 15.37
C PRO A 391 -5.57 6.19 16.00
N GLY A 392 -6.24 5.75 17.08
CA GLY A 392 -7.27 6.55 17.74
C GLY A 392 -8.51 6.85 16.88
N GLY A 393 -8.62 6.28 15.69
CA GLY A 393 -9.82 6.30 14.86
C GLY A 393 -10.97 5.50 15.49
N PRO A 394 -12.21 5.70 15.03
CA PRO A 394 -13.39 5.07 15.63
C PRO A 394 -13.30 3.54 15.63
N PHE A 395 -12.82 2.94 14.54
CA PHE A 395 -12.66 1.49 14.44
C PHE A 395 -11.63 0.94 15.44
N ILE A 396 -10.39 1.44 15.44
CA ILE A 396 -9.33 0.98 16.36
C ILE A 396 -9.74 1.19 17.82
N LYS A 397 -10.36 2.33 18.16
CA LYS A 397 -10.87 2.57 19.52
C LYS A 397 -11.93 1.56 19.91
N ALA A 398 -12.91 1.32 19.04
CA ALA A 398 -13.97 0.34 19.30
C ALA A 398 -13.40 -1.08 19.43
N LEU A 399 -12.44 -1.46 18.57
CA LEU A 399 -11.78 -2.76 18.58
C LEU A 399 -10.88 -2.95 19.82
N ASN A 400 -10.22 -1.91 20.30
CA ASN A 400 -9.36 -2.03 21.48
C ASN A 400 -10.15 -1.93 22.79
N ALA A 401 -11.31 -1.28 22.83
CA ALA A 401 -12.18 -1.24 24.02
C ALA A 401 -12.92 -2.57 24.31
N GLY A 402 -12.61 -3.63 23.57
CA GLY A 402 -13.32 -4.92 23.63
C GLY A 402 -13.07 -5.73 24.89
N PRO A 403 -13.95 -6.71 25.18
CA PRO A 403 -13.67 -7.67 26.21
C PRO A 403 -12.44 -8.52 25.86
N LYS A 404 -11.67 -8.89 26.88
CA LYS A 404 -10.61 -9.89 26.73
C LYS A 404 -11.23 -11.27 26.51
N GLY A 405 -10.87 -11.93 25.41
CA GLY A 405 -11.24 -13.32 25.14
C GLY A 405 -10.17 -14.33 25.57
N ASP A 406 -10.43 -15.61 25.29
CA ASP A 406 -9.51 -16.72 25.58
C ASP A 406 -8.51 -17.00 24.44
N THR A 407 -8.60 -16.27 23.32
CA THR A 407 -7.74 -16.45 22.15
C THR A 407 -6.28 -16.09 22.48
N ALA A 408 -5.35 -16.99 22.16
CA ALA A 408 -3.92 -16.77 22.31
C ALA A 408 -3.35 -15.96 21.14
N TYR A 409 -2.64 -14.87 21.44
CA TYR A 409 -2.05 -13.99 20.44
C TYR A 409 -0.53 -14.11 20.39
N PHE A 410 0.00 -14.11 19.17
CA PHE A 410 1.42 -14.13 18.84
C PHE A 410 1.72 -13.04 17.82
N ALA A 411 2.94 -12.50 17.83
CA ALA A 411 3.28 -11.38 16.97
C ALA A 411 4.69 -11.48 16.39
N LEU A 412 4.77 -11.17 15.10
CA LEU A 412 5.98 -10.84 14.37
C LEU A 412 5.96 -9.34 14.06
N ALA A 413 6.98 -8.63 14.51
CA ALA A 413 7.16 -7.20 14.24
C ALA A 413 8.59 -6.96 13.73
N SER A 414 8.81 -5.83 13.05
CA SER A 414 10.16 -5.43 12.67
C SER A 414 10.36 -3.93 12.84
N ASN A 415 11.60 -3.56 13.17
CA ASN A 415 12.15 -2.24 12.95
C ASN A 415 12.99 -2.33 11.67
N PHE A 416 12.54 -1.74 10.57
CA PHE A 416 13.19 -1.86 9.27
C PHE A 416 13.88 -0.58 8.87
N GLU A 417 15.14 -0.67 8.47
CA GLU A 417 15.78 0.38 7.68
C GLU A 417 16.40 -0.19 6.41
N PRO A 418 16.12 0.41 5.24
CA PRO A 418 16.75 0.00 3.99
C PRO A 418 18.28 0.01 4.06
N THR A 419 18.94 -0.90 3.35
CA THR A 419 20.41 -0.95 3.27
C THR A 419 20.97 -0.10 2.12
N ASN A 420 20.15 0.21 1.10
CA ASN A 420 20.52 1.11 0.01
C ASN A 420 20.50 2.57 0.46
N HIS A 421 21.59 3.30 0.26
CA HIS A 421 21.75 4.69 0.72
C HIS A 421 20.64 5.65 0.21
N GLY A 422 20.22 5.55 -1.05
CA GLY A 422 19.13 6.39 -1.58
C GLY A 422 17.81 6.14 -0.86
N TRP A 423 17.56 4.88 -0.52
CA TRP A 423 16.36 4.47 0.21
C TRP A 423 16.46 4.72 1.71
N GLN A 424 17.66 4.69 2.29
CA GLN A 424 17.90 5.18 3.65
C GLN A 424 17.51 6.65 3.75
N VAL A 425 17.92 7.46 2.78
CA VAL A 425 17.54 8.86 2.75
C VAL A 425 16.03 8.99 2.50
N PHE A 426 15.41 8.18 1.64
CA PHE A 426 13.94 8.14 1.55
C PHE A 426 13.28 7.81 2.89
N ALA A 427 13.62 6.69 3.52
CA ALA A 427 13.07 6.26 4.80
C ALA A 427 13.26 7.33 5.91
N LYS A 428 14.43 7.96 5.96
CA LYS A 428 14.77 9.02 6.92
C LYS A 428 14.09 10.36 6.62
N ASP A 429 14.05 10.80 5.36
CA ASP A 429 13.55 12.14 4.99
C ASP A 429 12.05 12.19 4.73
N ARG A 430 11.42 11.08 4.32
CA ARG A 430 9.97 11.00 4.09
C ARG A 430 9.18 10.69 5.35
N LEU A 431 9.72 11.10 6.49
CA LEU A 431 8.91 11.26 7.68
C LEU A 431 8.35 9.91 8.14
N MET A 432 9.00 8.75 7.93
CA MET A 432 8.59 7.57 8.69
C MET A 432 9.03 7.70 10.13
N ASP A 433 10.28 8.10 10.36
CA ASP A 433 10.74 8.46 11.71
C ASP A 433 10.10 9.74 12.23
N ALA A 434 9.63 10.67 11.40
CA ALA A 434 9.00 11.91 11.89
C ALA A 434 7.45 11.88 11.89
N LEU A 435 6.78 10.99 11.14
CA LEU A 435 5.33 10.71 11.26
C LEU A 435 5.08 9.71 12.40
N PHE A 436 5.89 8.66 12.51
CA PHE A 436 5.75 7.69 13.59
C PHE A 436 6.45 8.13 14.87
N ASN A 437 7.59 8.83 14.78
CA ASN A 437 8.47 9.13 15.92
C ASN A 437 8.86 7.89 16.74
N LYS A 438 8.91 6.73 16.07
CA LYS A 438 9.09 5.39 16.64
C LYS A 438 9.68 4.44 15.60
N GLU A 439 10.29 3.35 16.10
CA GLU A 439 10.67 2.19 15.28
C GLU A 439 9.47 1.67 14.47
N ASN A 440 9.69 1.29 13.22
CA ASN A 440 8.63 0.91 12.29
C ASN A 440 9.16 0.05 11.14
N ASP A 441 8.26 -0.62 10.42
CA ASP A 441 8.57 -1.43 9.23
C ASP A 441 8.35 -0.68 7.89
N LEU A 442 8.31 0.66 7.95
CA LEU A 442 7.90 1.61 6.91
C LEU A 442 6.39 1.66 6.61
N VAL A 443 5.57 0.88 7.32
CA VAL A 443 4.11 0.94 7.25
C VAL A 443 3.44 0.99 8.62
N VAL A 444 3.97 0.24 9.59
CA VAL A 444 3.40 0.06 10.93
C VAL A 444 4.48 0.31 11.98
N PRO A 445 4.21 1.07 13.05
CA PRO A 445 5.11 1.16 14.19
C PRO A 445 5.37 -0.22 14.79
N THR A 446 6.63 -0.57 15.07
CA THR A 446 7.02 -1.89 15.58
C THR A 446 6.24 -2.26 16.84
N GLY A 447 6.19 -1.36 17.82
CA GLY A 447 5.42 -1.53 19.04
C GLY A 447 3.90 -1.58 18.81
N GLY A 448 3.40 -0.95 17.73
CA GLY A 448 2.00 -0.97 17.34
C GLY A 448 1.47 -2.36 16.97
N VAL A 449 2.35 -3.35 16.79
CA VAL A 449 1.97 -4.75 16.55
C VAL A 449 1.62 -5.49 17.83
N HIS A 450 2.31 -5.22 18.95
CA HIS A 450 2.30 -6.10 20.12
C HIS A 450 2.24 -5.40 21.49
N GLU A 451 2.56 -4.12 21.59
CA GLU A 451 2.53 -3.37 22.85
C GLU A 451 1.10 -3.07 23.32
N ALA A 452 0.97 -2.54 24.54
CA ALA A 452 -0.32 -2.13 25.11
C ALA A 452 -1.01 -1.09 24.22
N ASN A 453 -2.31 -1.31 23.96
CA ASN A 453 -3.10 -0.50 23.02
C ASN A 453 -4.54 -0.28 23.49
N ASP A 454 -4.78 -0.26 24.80
CA ASP A 454 -6.09 -0.22 25.49
C ASP A 454 -6.92 -1.51 25.46
N SER A 455 -6.51 -2.52 24.66
CA SER A 455 -7.13 -3.84 24.71
C SER A 455 -6.58 -4.70 25.85
N GLY A 456 -7.46 -5.45 26.51
CA GLY A 456 -7.07 -6.45 27.50
C GLY A 456 -6.33 -7.67 26.92
N CYS A 457 -6.27 -7.78 25.58
CA CYS A 457 -5.49 -8.80 24.87
C CYS A 457 -4.03 -8.39 24.62
N PHE A 458 -3.66 -7.14 24.94
CA PHE A 458 -2.32 -6.59 24.74
C PHE A 458 -1.74 -6.06 26.08
N PRO A 459 -0.42 -6.08 26.29
CA PRO A 459 0.63 -6.50 25.36
C PRO A 459 0.68 -8.01 25.13
N ILE A 460 1.19 -8.41 23.96
CA ILE A 460 1.51 -9.81 23.65
C ILE A 460 2.84 -10.16 24.34
N ALA A 461 2.88 -11.28 25.07
CA ALA A 461 3.96 -11.57 26.02
C ALA A 461 5.30 -12.00 25.40
N ASP A 462 5.28 -12.73 24.28
CA ASP A 462 6.50 -13.24 23.60
C ASP A 462 6.46 -12.95 22.09
N PRO A 463 6.54 -11.67 21.67
CA PRO A 463 6.65 -11.32 20.26
C PRO A 463 8.06 -11.63 19.74
N LEU A 464 8.16 -12.06 18.48
CA LEU A 464 9.44 -12.05 17.77
C LEU A 464 9.58 -10.71 17.04
N VAL A 465 10.54 -9.90 17.48
CA VAL A 465 10.78 -8.55 16.96
C VAL A 465 12.14 -8.51 16.26
N PHE A 466 12.11 -8.30 14.94
CA PHE A 466 13.33 -8.13 14.14
C PHE A 466 13.90 -6.72 14.31
N ALA A 467 15.21 -6.64 14.50
CA ALA A 467 15.94 -5.39 14.60
C ALA A 467 16.28 -4.83 13.20
N ARG A 468 16.70 -3.56 13.18
CA ARG A 468 17.13 -2.83 11.98
C ARG A 468 18.10 -3.61 11.09
N ALA A 469 19.06 -4.31 11.72
CA ALA A 469 20.11 -5.03 11.02
C ALA A 469 19.61 -6.29 10.29
N ASP A 470 18.45 -6.83 10.67
CA ASP A 470 17.89 -8.04 10.06
C ASP A 470 17.30 -7.77 8.67
N GLY A 471 16.97 -6.51 8.38
CA GLY A 471 16.51 -6.07 7.06
C GLY A 471 15.18 -6.69 6.66
N ILE A 472 14.24 -6.82 7.61
CA ILE A 472 12.90 -7.39 7.38
C ILE A 472 11.89 -6.27 7.16
N GLY A 473 11.50 -6.03 5.91
CA GLY A 473 10.44 -5.09 5.59
C GLY A 473 9.04 -5.64 5.92
N HIS A 474 8.03 -4.77 5.81
CA HIS A 474 6.63 -5.08 6.12
C HIS A 474 6.09 -6.38 5.49
N SER A 475 6.60 -6.78 4.31
CA SER A 475 6.11 -7.95 3.55
C SER A 475 7.09 -9.14 3.50
N ASP A 476 8.21 -9.10 4.23
CA ASP A 476 9.29 -10.11 4.09
C ASP A 476 9.19 -11.29 5.05
N PHE A 477 8.34 -11.22 6.08
CA PHE A 477 8.30 -12.19 7.19
C PHE A 477 8.23 -13.65 6.70
N PHE A 478 7.42 -13.93 5.69
CA PHE A 478 7.16 -15.30 5.21
C PHE A 478 8.31 -15.94 4.43
N ARG A 479 9.34 -15.16 4.07
CA ARG A 479 10.58 -15.65 3.42
C ARG A 479 11.71 -15.90 4.43
N LYS A 480 11.53 -15.49 5.67
CA LYS A 480 12.60 -15.47 6.68
C LYS A 480 12.45 -16.69 7.56
N ARG A 481 13.46 -17.57 7.46
CA ARG A 481 13.47 -18.84 8.18
C ARG A 481 13.14 -18.68 9.66
N GLU A 482 13.72 -17.70 10.35
CA GLU A 482 13.44 -17.47 11.77
C GLU A 482 11.96 -17.13 12.06
N ALA A 483 11.34 -16.28 11.23
CA ALA A 483 9.92 -15.97 11.35
C ALA A 483 9.06 -17.20 11.04
N VAL A 484 9.39 -17.95 9.98
CA VAL A 484 8.70 -19.18 9.59
C VAL A 484 8.78 -20.25 10.69
N ASP A 485 9.96 -20.45 11.27
CA ASP A 485 10.18 -21.42 12.36
C ASP A 485 9.33 -21.05 13.59
N LYS A 486 9.23 -19.74 13.91
CA LYS A 486 8.39 -19.25 15.02
C LYS A 486 6.88 -19.38 14.70
N ILE A 487 6.45 -19.08 13.48
CA ILE A 487 5.07 -19.31 13.02
C ILE A 487 4.69 -20.78 13.18
N LEU A 488 5.54 -21.70 12.71
CA LEU A 488 5.32 -23.12 12.87
C LEU A 488 5.32 -23.50 14.36
N ALA A 489 6.20 -22.95 15.20
CA ALA A 489 6.18 -23.26 16.64
C ALA A 489 4.83 -22.90 17.30
N TRP A 490 4.22 -21.77 16.91
CA TRP A 490 2.93 -21.32 17.45
C TRP A 490 1.72 -22.06 16.87
N LEU A 491 1.76 -22.38 15.58
CA LEU A 491 0.70 -23.09 14.85
C LEU A 491 0.84 -24.61 15.00
N GLN A 492 0.37 -25.10 16.15
CA GLN A 492 0.24 -26.51 16.48
C GLN A 492 -1.23 -26.79 16.88
N PRO A 493 -2.01 -27.52 16.07
CA PRO A 493 -3.45 -27.63 16.26
C PRO A 493 -3.91 -28.42 17.49
#